data_AF-A0A8S1VD00-F1
#
_entry.id   AF-A0A8S1VD00-F1
#
_cell.length_a   1.000
_cell.length_b   1.000
_cell.length_c   1.000
_cell.angle_alpha   90.00
_cell.angle_beta   90.00
_cell.angle_gamma   90.00
#
_symmetry.space_group_name_H-M   'P 1'
#
loop_
_entity.id
_entity.type
_entity.pdbx_description
1 polymer ?
#
loop_
_entity_poly.entity_id
_entity_poly.type
_entity_poly.pdbx_seq_one_letter_code
_entity_poly.pdbx_strand_id
1 'polypeptide(L)'
;MNSLFLNQIQIIHRLFYLLIIIFGYEYQDILLNVFDHKIPIFDFHPEEIYQKPKNGYLYFLRSSTLNNISFPRLKDNSKKLFKWKKMNLQTLLPKNQPLVSYIVCSTDTNNPHFRMHIVQSYNQHDKFGTLLCHVRQITNSILSTQKLVTPSYQIYEDIRNCKQSLTNCMEKSFEITLEVQQIQLRLSLFDDDYNYLQQKFYTLEQREEIIKLKSNLIKQNEICFNELKECEDVLHRYDSFRIVYIYFLYLFKLYILINLF
;
A
#
# COMPACT_ATOMS: atom_id res chain seq x y z
N MET A 1 -4.53 -2.00 -13.47
CA MET A 1 -5.90 -1.44 -13.37
C MET A 1 -6.10 -0.50 -12.16
N ASN A 2 -5.25 -0.49 -11.12
CA ASN A 2 -5.48 0.33 -9.92
C ASN A 2 -5.21 1.84 -10.05
N SER A 3 -4.39 2.30 -11.02
CA SER A 3 -4.02 3.72 -11.11
C SER A 3 -5.12 4.63 -11.66
N LEU A 4 -5.99 4.09 -12.53
CA LEU A 4 -7.11 4.84 -13.12
C LEU A 4 -8.23 5.09 -12.09
N PHE A 5 -8.49 4.13 -11.20
CA PHE A 5 -9.52 4.24 -10.17
C PHE A 5 -9.12 5.24 -9.07
N LEU A 6 -7.85 5.20 -8.63
CA LEU A 6 -7.30 6.15 -7.66
C LEU A 6 -7.30 7.60 -8.18
N ASN A 7 -7.00 7.79 -9.46
CA ASN A 7 -7.04 9.12 -10.10
C ASN A 7 -8.46 9.67 -10.22
N GLN A 8 -9.45 8.83 -10.56
CA GLN A 8 -10.85 9.27 -10.64
C GLN A 8 -11.39 9.69 -9.27
N ILE A 9 -11.06 8.96 -8.19
CA ILE A 9 -11.45 9.32 -6.83
C ILE A 9 -10.79 10.63 -6.40
N GLN A 10 -9.50 10.85 -6.68
CA GLN A 10 -8.82 12.12 -6.38
C GLN A 10 -9.40 13.31 -7.15
N ILE A 11 -9.80 13.11 -8.40
CA ILE A 11 -10.43 14.14 -9.23
C ILE A 11 -11.81 14.50 -8.68
N ILE A 12 -12.63 13.50 -8.29
CA ILE A 12 -13.94 13.74 -7.67
C ILE A 12 -13.78 14.47 -6.33
N HIS A 13 -12.81 14.08 -5.50
CA HIS A 13 -12.51 14.76 -4.23
C HIS A 13 -12.10 16.22 -4.46
N ARG A 14 -11.22 16.49 -5.44
CA ARG A 14 -10.80 17.86 -5.79
C ARG A 14 -11.94 18.71 -6.36
N LEU A 15 -12.80 18.13 -7.19
CA LEU A 15 -13.97 18.81 -7.74
C LEU A 15 -15.01 19.11 -6.65
N PHE A 16 -15.14 18.24 -5.64
CA PHE A 16 -15.97 18.46 -4.46
C PHE A 16 -15.53 19.75 -3.75
N TYR A 17 -14.25 19.90 -3.40
CA TYR A 17 -13.76 21.09 -2.68
C TYR A 17 -13.85 22.42 -3.45
N LEU A 18 -13.85 22.37 -4.79
CA LEU A 18 -13.88 23.58 -5.64
C LEU A 18 -15.27 24.23 -5.76
N LEU A 19 -16.35 23.50 -5.47
CA LEU A 19 -17.73 23.94 -5.68
C LEU A 19 -18.58 24.08 -4.40
N ILE A 20 -18.08 23.65 -3.25
CA ILE A 20 -18.92 23.48 -2.06
C ILE A 20 -19.18 24.79 -1.31
N ILE A 21 -20.47 25.03 -1.11
CA ILE A 21 -20.98 25.86 -0.03
C ILE A 21 -20.76 25.06 1.25
N ILE A 22 -19.66 25.34 1.96
CA ILE A 22 -19.34 24.61 3.20
C ILE A 22 -20.34 24.99 4.29
N PHE A 23 -21.08 24.01 4.81
CA PHE A 23 -22.03 24.14 5.92
C PHE A 23 -21.36 23.95 7.29
N GLY A 24 -22.10 24.24 8.38
CA GLY A 24 -21.59 24.12 9.75
C GLY A 24 -21.01 22.74 10.08
N TYR A 25 -21.66 21.67 9.62
CA TYR A 25 -21.25 20.28 9.85
C TYR A 25 -19.93 19.92 9.14
N GLU A 26 -19.77 20.35 7.89
CA GLU A 26 -18.53 20.13 7.14
C GLU A 26 -17.35 20.87 7.76
N TYR A 27 -17.56 22.10 8.25
CA TYR A 27 -16.52 22.80 9.00
C TYR A 27 -16.14 22.05 10.27
N GLN A 28 -17.12 21.49 10.99
CA GLN A 28 -16.84 20.71 12.19
C GLN A 28 -16.00 19.48 11.86
N ASP A 29 -16.34 18.74 10.81
CA ASP A 29 -15.59 17.55 10.41
C ASP A 29 -14.17 17.89 10.00
N ILE A 30 -13.95 18.99 9.27
CA ILE A 30 -12.60 19.46 8.93
C ILE A 30 -11.83 19.85 10.20
N LEU A 31 -12.50 20.50 11.16
CA LEU A 31 -11.90 20.90 12.44
C LEU A 31 -11.62 19.74 13.39
N LEU A 32 -12.37 18.65 13.33
CA LEU A 32 -12.12 17.46 14.13
C LEU A 32 -10.98 16.61 13.56
N ASN A 33 -10.79 16.63 12.24
CA ASN A 33 -9.81 15.82 11.53
C ASN A 33 -8.65 16.67 10.96
N VAL A 34 -8.17 17.65 11.74
CA VAL A 34 -7.15 18.64 11.31
C VAL A 34 -5.94 17.99 10.63
N PHE A 35 -5.46 16.87 11.17
CA PHE A 35 -4.24 16.19 10.70
C PHE A 35 -4.46 15.33 9.44
N ASP A 36 -5.70 14.96 9.13
CA ASP A 36 -5.99 14.02 8.03
C ASP A 36 -6.11 14.71 6.67
N HIS A 37 -6.41 16.01 6.67
CA HIS A 37 -6.85 16.70 5.45
C HIS A 37 -5.74 17.20 4.51
N LYS A 38 -4.45 16.99 4.82
CA LYS A 38 -3.31 17.61 4.07
C LYS A 38 -3.49 19.13 3.88
N ILE A 39 -4.23 19.80 4.77
CA ILE A 39 -4.45 21.25 4.75
C ILE A 39 -3.29 21.89 5.53
N PRO A 40 -2.65 22.95 4.99
CA PRO A 40 -1.50 23.58 5.63
C PRO A 40 -1.90 24.28 6.94
N ILE A 41 -0.99 24.25 7.92
CA ILE A 41 -1.18 24.84 9.24
C ILE A 41 -0.12 25.93 9.45
N PHE A 42 -0.56 27.16 9.74
CA PHE A 42 0.31 28.32 9.95
C PHE A 42 0.14 28.93 11.33
N ASP A 43 1.16 29.65 11.81
CA ASP A 43 1.08 30.44 13.05
C ASP A 43 0.51 31.85 12.79
N PHE A 44 0.60 32.32 11.54
CA PHE A 44 0.07 33.60 11.09
C PHE A 44 -0.64 33.42 9.75
N HIS A 45 -1.49 34.38 9.38
CA HIS A 45 -2.09 34.39 8.05
C HIS A 45 -1.01 34.35 6.94
N PRO A 46 -1.11 33.43 5.98
CA PRO A 46 -0.13 33.31 4.89
C PRO A 46 -0.10 34.58 4.02
N GLU A 47 1.06 34.95 3.47
CA GLU A 47 1.19 36.22 2.73
C GLU A 47 0.36 36.24 1.44
N GLU A 48 0.11 35.07 0.88
CA GLU A 48 -0.65 34.83 -0.34
C GLU A 48 -2.07 35.40 -0.27
N ILE A 49 -2.71 35.43 0.91
CA ILE A 49 -4.06 36.01 1.05
C ILE A 49 -4.07 37.53 0.85
N TYR A 50 -2.92 38.21 0.97
CA TYR A 50 -2.79 39.65 0.76
C TYR A 50 -2.34 40.02 -0.65
N GLN A 51 -1.67 39.10 -1.35
CA GLN A 51 -1.13 39.36 -2.69
C GLN A 51 -2.01 38.77 -3.80
N LYS A 52 -2.41 37.50 -3.64
CA LYS A 52 -3.15 36.73 -4.66
C LYS A 52 -4.05 35.69 -3.99
N PRO A 53 -5.10 36.12 -3.27
CA PRO A 53 -6.07 35.19 -2.68
C PRO A 53 -6.68 34.30 -3.76
N LYS A 54 -6.88 33.02 -3.43
CA LYS A 54 -7.43 32.00 -4.33
C LYS A 54 -8.80 31.56 -3.83
N ASN A 55 -9.75 31.38 -4.75
CA ASN A 55 -11.05 30.81 -4.43
C ASN A 55 -10.90 29.36 -3.93
N GLY A 56 -11.57 29.02 -2.83
CA GLY A 56 -11.49 27.70 -2.19
C GLY A 56 -10.21 27.46 -1.38
N TYR A 57 -9.42 28.50 -1.11
CA TYR A 57 -8.18 28.32 -0.34
C TYR A 57 -8.50 28.04 1.14
N LEU A 58 -8.05 26.89 1.62
CA LEU A 58 -8.21 26.40 2.98
C LEU A 58 -6.85 26.34 3.68
N TYR A 59 -6.78 26.83 4.91
CA TYR A 59 -5.63 26.66 5.79
C TYR A 59 -6.06 26.75 7.26
N PHE A 60 -5.25 26.18 8.14
CA PHE A 60 -5.42 26.30 9.57
C PHE A 60 -4.52 27.39 10.15
N LEU A 61 -5.01 28.08 11.18
CA LEU A 61 -4.26 29.05 11.96
C LEU A 61 -4.13 28.55 13.41
N ARG A 62 -2.90 28.42 13.89
CA ARG A 62 -2.59 27.99 15.26
C ARG A 62 -2.80 29.10 16.28
N SER A 63 -3.07 28.68 17.51
CA SER A 63 -3.00 29.48 18.72
C SER A 63 -3.73 30.81 18.62
N SER A 64 -4.92 30.80 18.03
CA SER A 64 -5.75 31.99 17.84
C SER A 64 -7.17 31.73 18.33
N THR A 65 -7.84 32.79 18.78
CA THR A 65 -9.28 32.78 19.07
C THR A 65 -9.98 33.66 18.05
N LEU A 66 -11.27 33.42 17.80
CA LEU A 66 -12.05 34.29 16.90
C LEU A 66 -12.06 35.75 17.36
N ASN A 67 -11.95 36.00 18.66
CA ASN A 67 -11.87 37.35 19.22
C ASN A 67 -10.51 38.01 18.94
N ASN A 68 -9.41 37.27 19.11
CA ASN A 68 -8.05 37.82 19.02
C ASN A 68 -7.44 37.75 17.62
N ILE A 69 -8.15 37.21 16.64
CA ILE A 69 -7.63 37.16 15.28
C ILE A 69 -7.51 38.55 14.67
N SER A 70 -6.35 38.80 14.06
CA SER A 70 -5.98 40.05 13.44
C SER A 70 -5.26 39.80 12.11
N PHE A 71 -5.24 40.81 11.24
CA PHE A 71 -4.56 40.76 9.95
C PHE A 71 -3.26 41.59 10.03
N PRO A 72 -2.14 41.01 10.51
CA PRO A 72 -0.90 41.74 10.81
C PRO A 72 -0.30 42.39 9.56
N ARG A 73 0.51 43.43 9.73
CA ARG A 73 1.24 44.07 8.62
C ARG A 73 2.20 43.06 7.98
N LEU A 74 2.49 43.25 6.69
CA LEU A 74 3.49 42.43 5.99
C LEU A 74 4.88 42.75 6.56
N LYS A 75 5.73 41.73 6.71
CA LYS A 75 7.04 41.86 7.37
C LYS A 75 8.00 42.78 6.62
N ASP A 76 7.86 42.85 5.31
CA ASP A 76 8.62 43.69 4.40
C ASP A 76 8.05 45.13 4.27
N ASN A 77 7.03 45.48 5.06
CA ASN A 77 6.28 46.74 4.95
C ASN A 77 5.72 47.02 3.54
N SER A 78 5.60 46.00 2.68
CA SER A 78 5.04 46.19 1.35
C SER A 78 3.53 46.50 1.42
N LYS A 79 3.03 47.11 0.34
CA LYS A 79 1.60 47.42 0.23
C LYS A 79 0.83 46.13 -0.04
N LYS A 80 -0.11 45.79 0.85
CA LYS A 80 -1.10 44.73 0.62
C LYS A 80 -1.99 45.08 -0.57
N LEU A 81 -2.05 44.20 -1.56
CA LEU A 81 -2.96 44.34 -2.70
C LEU A 81 -4.41 44.10 -2.26
N PHE A 82 -4.62 43.11 -1.39
CA PHE A 82 -5.90 42.78 -0.79
C PHE A 82 -5.85 43.07 0.71
N LYS A 83 -6.67 44.02 1.15
CA LYS A 83 -6.84 44.35 2.57
C LYS A 83 -8.08 43.64 3.09
N TRP A 84 -7.93 42.92 4.20
CA TRP A 84 -9.00 42.17 4.84
C TRP A 84 -9.61 42.97 5.98
N LYS A 85 -10.94 43.08 5.96
CA LYS A 85 -11.73 43.70 7.02
C LYS A 85 -12.51 42.62 7.77
N LYS A 86 -12.24 42.51 9.07
CA LYS A 86 -12.99 41.63 9.99
C LYS A 86 -14.38 42.19 10.23
N MET A 87 -15.41 41.38 10.07
CA MET A 87 -16.75 41.68 10.54
C MET A 87 -16.84 41.30 12.02
N ASN A 88 -17.33 42.19 12.87
CA ASN A 88 -17.43 41.96 14.31
C ASN A 88 -18.56 40.99 14.70
N LEU A 89 -19.31 40.46 13.72
CA LEU A 89 -20.39 39.53 13.96
C LEU A 89 -19.87 38.08 13.91
N GLN A 90 -19.89 37.43 15.06
CA GLN A 90 -19.71 35.99 15.15
C GLN A 90 -21.05 35.30 14.92
N THR A 91 -21.04 34.29 14.06
CA THR A 91 -22.22 33.51 13.69
C THR A 91 -22.04 32.08 14.19
N LEU A 92 -23.07 31.54 14.82
CA LEU A 92 -23.11 30.16 15.30
C LEU A 92 -23.77 29.24 14.26
N LEU A 93 -23.17 28.07 14.00
CA LEU A 93 -23.72 27.08 13.07
C LEU A 93 -23.64 25.65 13.62
N PRO A 94 -24.70 24.84 13.44
CA PRO A 94 -26.06 25.26 13.08
C PRO A 94 -26.65 26.22 14.13
N LYS A 95 -27.72 26.97 13.77
CA LYS A 95 -28.32 27.97 14.68
C LYS A 95 -28.82 27.33 15.98
N ASN A 96 -29.40 26.14 15.87
CA ASN A 96 -29.86 25.33 16.99
C ASN A 96 -28.80 24.26 17.24
N GLN A 97 -28.29 24.15 18.47
CA GLN A 97 -27.18 23.27 18.84
C GLN A 97 -25.90 23.53 18.04
N PRO A 98 -25.24 24.67 18.27
CA PRO A 98 -24.07 25.06 17.48
C PRO A 98 -22.89 24.11 17.68
N LEU A 99 -22.26 23.78 16.57
CA LEU A 99 -21.13 22.86 16.47
C LEU A 99 -19.84 23.61 16.12
N VAL A 100 -20.00 24.69 15.39
CA VAL A 100 -18.95 25.64 15.06
C VAL A 100 -19.44 27.07 15.27
N SER A 101 -18.49 27.96 15.49
CA SER A 101 -18.70 29.39 15.43
C SER A 101 -17.76 29.96 14.38
N TYR A 102 -18.19 30.99 13.65
CA TYR A 102 -17.35 31.61 12.65
C TYR A 102 -17.53 33.11 12.59
N ILE A 103 -16.48 33.79 12.15
CA ILE A 103 -16.54 35.19 11.74
C ILE A 103 -16.31 35.28 10.24
N VAL A 104 -16.80 36.37 9.66
CA VAL A 104 -16.58 36.68 8.25
C VAL A 104 -15.59 37.82 8.13
N CYS A 105 -14.65 37.68 7.20
CA CYS A 105 -13.79 38.78 6.79
C CYS A 105 -13.96 38.99 5.28
N SER A 106 -13.91 40.23 4.81
CA SER A 106 -14.06 40.54 3.38
C SER A 106 -12.93 41.43 2.91
N THR A 107 -12.58 41.36 1.63
CA THR A 107 -11.59 42.28 1.05
C THR A 107 -12.21 43.64 0.77
N ASP A 108 -11.47 44.73 1.02
CA ASP A 108 -11.92 46.10 0.73
C ASP A 108 -11.93 46.42 -0.80
N THR A 109 -11.45 45.50 -1.63
CA THR A 109 -11.45 45.64 -3.09
C THR A 109 -12.80 45.24 -3.70
N ASN A 110 -13.27 46.03 -4.67
CA ASN A 110 -14.54 45.78 -5.36
C ASN A 110 -14.44 44.69 -6.43
N ASN A 111 -13.26 44.45 -7.02
CA ASN A 111 -13.08 43.39 -8.01
C ASN A 111 -11.59 42.97 -8.14
N PRO A 112 -11.23 41.68 -7.95
CA PRO A 112 -12.07 40.63 -7.38
C PRO A 112 -12.36 40.86 -5.89
N HIS A 113 -13.59 40.55 -5.47
CA HIS A 113 -14.02 40.59 -4.07
C HIS A 113 -13.91 39.20 -3.46
N PHE A 114 -13.28 39.08 -2.28
CA PHE A 114 -13.16 37.82 -1.57
C PHE A 114 -13.75 37.92 -0.18
N ARG A 115 -14.24 36.77 0.30
CA ARG A 115 -14.77 36.57 1.64
C ARG A 115 -14.06 35.38 2.28
N MET A 116 -13.58 35.57 3.49
CA MET A 116 -12.96 34.54 4.30
C MET A 116 -13.89 34.19 5.46
N HIS A 117 -14.19 32.91 5.61
CA HIS A 117 -14.80 32.39 6.82
C HIS A 117 -13.68 31.89 7.73
N ILE A 118 -13.64 32.38 8.95
CA ILE A 118 -12.70 31.92 9.97
C ILE A 118 -13.53 31.21 11.01
N VAL A 119 -13.33 29.90 11.13
CA VAL A 119 -14.21 28.98 11.83
C VAL A 119 -13.47 28.33 12.99
N GLN A 120 -14.15 28.20 14.11
CA GLN A 120 -13.69 27.54 15.33
C GLN A 120 -14.72 26.51 15.78
N SER A 121 -14.26 25.41 16.39
CA SER A 121 -15.17 24.46 17.04
C SER A 121 -15.90 25.15 18.19
N TYR A 122 -17.21 24.93 18.31
CA TYR A 122 -18.02 25.53 19.37
C TYR A 122 -17.55 25.08 20.77
N ASN A 123 -17.07 23.84 20.91
CA ASN A 123 -16.52 23.34 22.17
C ASN A 123 -15.22 24.04 22.61
N GLN A 124 -14.56 24.74 21.68
CA GLN A 124 -13.34 25.51 21.93
C GLN A 124 -13.59 27.02 21.95
N HIS A 125 -14.85 27.46 22.06
CA HIS A 125 -15.20 28.89 22.08
C HIS A 125 -14.32 29.66 23.09
N ASP A 126 -13.72 30.76 22.62
CA ASP A 126 -12.81 31.63 23.38
C ASP A 126 -11.53 31.00 23.94
N LYS A 127 -11.25 29.73 23.63
CA LYS A 127 -9.98 29.07 23.99
C LYS A 127 -9.01 29.16 22.83
N PHE A 128 -7.73 29.31 23.16
CA PHE A 128 -6.66 29.17 22.18
C PHE A 128 -6.73 27.78 21.54
N GLY A 129 -6.78 27.75 20.21
CA GLY A 129 -6.90 26.51 19.47
C GLY A 129 -6.57 26.71 18.01
N THR A 130 -7.04 25.78 17.19
CA THR A 130 -6.85 25.82 15.74
C THR A 130 -8.09 26.43 15.09
N LEU A 131 -7.89 27.44 14.26
CA LEU A 131 -8.95 28.06 13.46
C LEU A 131 -8.84 27.59 12.01
N LEU A 132 -9.95 27.26 11.40
CA LEU A 132 -10.03 26.95 9.98
C LEU A 132 -10.37 28.20 9.19
N CYS A 133 -9.50 28.61 8.27
CA CYS A 133 -9.72 29.72 7.38
C CYS A 133 -10.09 29.22 5.99
N HIS A 134 -11.21 29.69 5.45
CA HIS A 134 -11.71 29.35 4.12
C HIS A 134 -11.95 30.61 3.30
N VAL A 135 -11.15 30.82 2.25
CA VAL A 135 -11.27 31.95 1.33
C VAL A 135 -12.14 31.59 0.13
N ARG A 136 -13.15 32.42 -0.15
CA ARG A 136 -14.05 32.30 -1.30
C ARG A 136 -14.07 33.59 -2.09
N GLN A 137 -14.08 33.48 -3.41
CA GLN A 137 -14.33 34.61 -4.29
C GLN A 137 -15.84 34.85 -4.37
N ILE A 138 -16.26 36.11 -4.22
CA ILE A 138 -17.64 36.53 -4.36
C ILE A 138 -17.81 37.12 -5.75
N THR A 139 -18.61 36.45 -6.59
CA THR A 139 -19.03 37.00 -7.87
C THR A 139 -20.31 37.80 -7.67
N ASN A 140 -20.27 39.11 -7.92
CA ASN A 140 -21.45 39.99 -7.85
C ASN A 140 -22.46 39.74 -8.99
N SER A 141 -22.27 38.70 -9.82
CA SER A 141 -23.30 38.25 -10.75
C SER A 141 -24.47 37.71 -9.93
N ILE A 142 -25.53 38.52 -9.86
CA ILE A 142 -26.87 38.09 -9.46
C ILE A 142 -27.34 37.10 -10.54
N LEU A 143 -26.79 35.88 -10.53
CA LEU A 143 -27.43 34.75 -11.17
C LEU A 143 -28.60 34.42 -10.26
N SER A 144 -29.79 34.70 -10.80
CA SER A 144 -31.10 34.39 -10.23
C SER A 144 -31.03 33.23 -9.26
N THR A 145 -31.50 33.47 -8.04
CA THR A 145 -31.67 32.52 -6.94
C THR A 145 -32.44 31.28 -7.39
N GLN A 146 -31.77 30.36 -8.10
CA GLN A 146 -32.15 28.96 -8.01
C GLN A 146 -31.99 28.66 -6.54
N LYS A 147 -33.10 28.33 -5.87
CA LYS A 147 -33.08 27.78 -4.52
C LYS A 147 -32.12 26.58 -4.58
N LEU A 148 -30.85 26.81 -4.25
CA LEU A 148 -29.90 25.75 -4.00
C LEU A 148 -30.54 24.98 -2.85
N VAL A 149 -31.10 23.83 -3.20
CA VAL A 149 -31.66 22.87 -2.25
C VAL A 149 -30.49 22.50 -1.37
N THR A 150 -30.40 23.16 -0.22
CA THR A 150 -29.42 22.79 0.80
C THR A 150 -29.77 21.36 1.18
N PRO A 151 -28.86 20.38 0.96
CA PRO A 151 -29.12 19.01 1.36
C PRO A 151 -29.46 19.00 2.84
N SER A 152 -30.47 18.20 3.21
CA SER A 152 -30.85 18.07 4.62
C SER A 152 -29.68 17.49 5.41
N TYR A 153 -29.63 17.79 6.71
CA TYR A 153 -28.62 17.20 7.61
C TYR A 153 -28.58 15.67 7.51
N GLN A 154 -29.74 15.04 7.31
CA GLN A 154 -29.84 13.59 7.11
C GLN A 154 -29.03 13.13 5.89
N ILE A 155 -29.13 13.82 4.75
CA ILE A 155 -28.36 13.49 3.54
C ILE A 155 -26.86 13.61 3.80
N TYR A 156 -26.43 14.62 4.57
CA TYR A 156 -25.03 14.78 4.94
C TYR A 156 -24.52 13.60 5.79
N GLU A 157 -25.26 13.22 6.83
CA GLU A 157 -24.93 12.08 7.69
C GLU A 157 -24.92 10.76 6.90
N ASP A 158 -25.86 10.56 5.99
CA ASP A 158 -25.89 9.39 5.12
C ASP A 158 -24.63 9.32 4.23
N ILE A 159 -24.23 10.44 3.62
CA ILE A 159 -23.00 10.54 2.82
C ILE A 159 -21.76 10.27 3.69
N ARG A 160 -21.70 10.83 4.90
CA ARG A 160 -20.61 10.62 5.85
C ARG A 160 -20.48 9.15 6.24
N ASN A 161 -21.60 8.51 6.59
CA ASN A 161 -21.65 7.10 6.96
C ASN A 161 -21.26 6.19 5.79
N CYS A 162 -21.70 6.51 4.58
CA CYS A 162 -21.26 5.83 3.35
C CYS A 162 -19.74 5.95 3.15
N LYS A 163 -19.17 7.15 3.34
CA LYS A 163 -17.73 7.38 3.21
C LYS A 163 -16.91 6.61 4.24
N GLN A 164 -17.37 6.58 5.49
CA GLN A 164 -16.73 5.80 6.55
C GLN A 164 -16.79 4.30 6.24
N SER A 165 -17.96 3.80 5.83
CA SER A 165 -18.14 2.40 5.46
C SER A 165 -17.23 1.99 4.31
N LEU A 166 -17.10 2.84 3.29
CA LEU A 166 -16.18 2.61 2.17
C LEU A 166 -14.73 2.54 2.63
N THR A 167 -14.31 3.43 3.54
CA THR A 167 -12.96 3.46 4.10
C THR A 167 -12.65 2.15 4.84
N ASN A 168 -13.56 1.70 5.71
CA ASN A 168 -13.43 0.44 6.42
C ASN A 168 -13.37 -0.77 5.46
N CYS A 169 -14.16 -0.76 4.38
CA CYS A 169 -14.10 -1.80 3.36
C CYS A 169 -12.75 -1.82 2.62
N MET A 170 -12.17 -0.65 2.34
CA MET A 170 -10.84 -0.56 1.72
C MET A 170 -9.74 -1.10 2.63
N GLU A 171 -9.79 -0.80 3.93
CA GLU A 171 -8.84 -1.33 4.92
C GLU A 171 -8.90 -2.86 4.98
N LYS A 172 -10.11 -3.43 5.11
CA LYS A 172 -10.30 -4.89 5.08
C LYS A 172 -9.83 -5.53 3.77
N SER A 173 -10.08 -4.88 2.64
CA SER A 173 -9.59 -5.37 1.34
C SER A 173 -8.06 -5.41 1.28
N PHE A 174 -7.38 -4.47 1.94
CA PHE A 174 -5.92 -4.44 2.01
C PHE A 174 -5.38 -5.56 2.91
N GLU A 175 -6.01 -5.80 4.06
CA GLU A 175 -5.70 -6.93 4.95
C GLU A 175 -5.83 -8.28 4.23
N ILE A 176 -6.94 -8.51 3.52
CA ILE A 176 -7.15 -9.73 2.73
C ILE A 176 -6.07 -9.87 1.65
N THR A 177 -5.67 -8.78 1.00
CA THR A 177 -4.62 -8.81 -0.02
C THR A 177 -3.28 -9.26 0.57
N LEU A 178 -2.94 -8.78 1.78
CA LEU A 178 -1.72 -9.21 2.49
C LEU A 178 -1.78 -10.69 2.88
N GLU A 179 -2.93 -11.17 3.37
CA GLU A 179 -3.12 -12.59 3.70
C GLU A 179 -2.95 -13.50 2.47
N VAL A 180 -3.53 -13.12 1.33
CA VAL A 180 -3.38 -13.86 0.08
C VAL A 180 -1.92 -13.93 -0.35
N GLN A 181 -1.16 -12.84 -0.25
CA GLN A 181 0.27 -12.83 -0.55
C GLN A 181 1.08 -13.74 0.38
N GLN A 182 0.75 -13.76 1.68
CA GLN A 182 1.39 -14.66 2.64
C GLN A 182 1.09 -16.13 2.33
N ILE A 183 -0.15 -16.45 1.95
CA ILE A 183 -0.53 -17.81 1.54
C ILE A 183 0.23 -18.22 0.27
N GLN A 184 0.32 -17.34 -0.72
CA GLN A 184 1.07 -17.60 -1.95
C GLN A 184 2.56 -17.88 -1.67
N LEU A 185 3.19 -17.13 -0.76
CA LEU A 185 4.57 -17.37 -0.35
C LEU A 185 4.74 -18.73 0.36
N ARG A 186 3.78 -19.12 1.19
CA ARG A 186 3.81 -20.45 1.84
C ARG A 186 3.67 -21.56 0.80
N LEU A 187 2.79 -21.40 -0.17
CA LEU A 187 2.60 -22.39 -1.24
C LEU A 187 3.88 -22.56 -2.07
N SER A 188 4.59 -21.49 -2.41
CA SER A 188 5.86 -21.61 -3.15
C SER A 188 6.93 -22.38 -2.37
N LEU A 189 6.98 -22.21 -1.04
CA LEU A 189 7.91 -22.99 -0.20
C LEU A 189 7.55 -24.48 -0.18
N PHE A 190 6.25 -24.81 -0.17
CA PHE A 190 5.80 -26.20 -0.27
C PHE A 190 6.13 -26.83 -1.62
N ASP A 191 6.04 -26.06 -2.71
CA ASP A 191 6.42 -26.54 -4.04
C ASP A 191 7.93 -26.86 -4.11
N ASP A 192 8.78 -26.03 -3.50
CA ASP A 192 10.22 -26.27 -3.41
C ASP A 192 10.54 -27.54 -2.59
N ASP A 193 9.90 -27.71 -1.44
CA ASP A 193 10.04 -28.91 -0.59
C ASP A 193 9.59 -30.18 -1.32
N TYR A 194 8.46 -30.10 -2.04
CA TYR A 194 7.94 -31.22 -2.85
C TYR A 194 8.93 -31.61 -3.96
N ASN A 195 9.45 -30.62 -4.70
CA ASN A 195 10.45 -30.84 -5.74
C ASN A 195 11.73 -31.48 -5.18
N TYR A 196 12.20 -31.01 -4.02
CA TYR A 196 13.35 -31.59 -3.34
C TYR A 196 13.12 -33.07 -2.95
N LEU A 197 11.96 -33.37 -2.36
CA LEU A 197 11.61 -34.74 -2.01
C LEU A 197 11.53 -35.63 -3.25
N GLN A 198 10.92 -35.15 -4.34
CA GLN A 198 10.82 -35.88 -5.60
C GLN A 198 12.20 -36.23 -6.17
N GLN A 199 13.15 -35.28 -6.18
CA GLN A 199 14.54 -35.53 -6.59
C GLN A 199 15.24 -36.56 -5.71
N LYS A 200 15.01 -36.51 -4.39
CA LYS A 200 15.58 -37.45 -3.42
C LYS A 200 15.05 -38.87 -3.64
N PHE A 201 13.74 -39.02 -3.89
CA PHE A 201 13.15 -40.31 -4.23
C PHE A 201 13.75 -40.91 -5.50
N TYR A 202 13.86 -40.13 -6.57
CA TYR A 202 14.48 -40.58 -7.81
C TYR A 202 15.94 -41.05 -7.61
N THR A 203 16.70 -40.33 -6.79
CA THR A 203 18.07 -40.72 -6.43
C THR A 203 18.13 -42.05 -5.67
N LEU A 204 17.14 -42.33 -4.82
CA LEU A 204 17.05 -43.60 -4.08
C LEU A 204 16.70 -44.76 -5.00
N GLU A 205 15.78 -44.57 -5.94
CA GLU A 205 15.44 -45.57 -6.96
C GLU A 205 16.66 -45.96 -7.81
N GLN A 206 17.44 -44.96 -8.26
CA GLN A 206 18.69 -45.20 -8.98
C GLN A 206 19.70 -46.00 -8.14
N ARG A 207 19.82 -45.69 -6.83
CA ARG A 207 20.72 -46.45 -5.94
C ARG A 207 20.27 -47.90 -5.77
N GLU A 208 18.97 -48.14 -5.67
CA GLU A 208 18.43 -49.50 -5.59
C GLU A 208 18.74 -50.30 -6.86
N GLU A 209 18.61 -49.69 -8.03
CA GLU A 209 18.96 -50.30 -9.32
C GLU A 209 20.46 -50.65 -9.39
N ILE A 210 21.34 -49.73 -8.98
CA ILE A 210 22.79 -49.97 -8.90
C ILE A 210 23.10 -51.14 -7.96
N ILE A 211 22.41 -51.24 -6.81
CA ILE A 211 22.59 -52.36 -5.86
C ILE A 211 22.15 -53.68 -6.50
N LYS A 212 21.04 -53.70 -7.24
CA LYS A 212 20.60 -54.90 -7.99
C LYS A 212 21.62 -55.32 -9.04
N LEU A 213 22.16 -54.38 -9.82
CA LEU A 213 23.21 -54.65 -10.81
C LEU A 213 24.47 -55.22 -10.16
N LYS A 214 24.93 -54.63 -9.05
CA LYS A 214 26.09 -55.14 -8.29
C LYS A 214 25.85 -56.55 -7.75
N SER A 215 24.67 -56.83 -7.23
CA SER A 215 24.29 -58.17 -6.75
C SER A 215 24.34 -59.21 -7.88
N ASN A 216 23.86 -58.86 -9.07
CA ASN A 216 23.94 -59.73 -10.25
C ASN A 216 25.39 -59.97 -10.69
N LEU A 217 26.23 -58.94 -10.68
CA LEU A 217 27.65 -59.05 -11.03
C LEU A 217 28.40 -59.97 -10.05
N ILE A 218 28.14 -59.86 -8.74
CA ILE A 218 28.73 -60.73 -7.73
C ILE A 218 28.37 -62.20 -8.00
N LYS A 219 27.09 -62.48 -8.30
CA LYS A 219 26.64 -63.85 -8.65
C LYS A 219 27.35 -64.39 -9.90
N GLN A 220 27.55 -63.55 -10.92
CA GLN A 220 28.28 -63.96 -12.13
C GLN A 220 29.75 -64.27 -11.83
N ASN A 221 30.40 -63.45 -10.99
CA ASN A 221 31.78 -63.67 -10.57
C ASN A 221 31.93 -64.95 -9.74
N GLU A 222 30.98 -65.25 -8.86
CA GLU A 222 30.96 -66.51 -8.11
C GLU A 222 30.86 -67.72 -9.03
N ILE A 223 30.00 -67.67 -10.05
CA ILE A 223 29.89 -68.72 -11.07
C ILE A 223 31.23 -68.91 -11.79
N CYS A 224 31.84 -67.81 -12.27
CA CYS A 224 33.12 -67.87 -12.97
C CYS A 224 34.24 -68.43 -12.06
N PHE A 225 34.28 -68.02 -10.79
CA PHE A 225 35.26 -68.53 -9.83
C PHE A 225 35.09 -70.03 -9.59
N ASN A 226 33.86 -70.53 -9.49
CA ASN A 226 33.59 -71.96 -9.35
C ASN A 226 34.04 -72.74 -10.60
N GLU A 227 33.76 -72.25 -11.81
CA GLU A 227 34.24 -72.85 -13.06
C GLU A 227 35.79 -72.88 -13.14
N LEU A 228 36.45 -71.80 -12.72
CA LEU A 228 37.91 -71.70 -12.65
C LEU A 228 38.48 -72.75 -11.70
N LYS A 229 37.86 -72.92 -10.52
CA LYS A 229 38.26 -73.93 -9.54
C LYS A 229 38.09 -75.35 -10.07
N GLU A 230 37.00 -75.64 -10.78
CA GLU A 230 36.82 -76.94 -11.44
C GLU A 230 37.91 -77.20 -12.49
N CYS A 231 38.31 -76.18 -13.26
CA CYS A 231 39.40 -76.30 -14.23
C CYS A 231 40.74 -76.58 -13.54
N GLU A 232 41.03 -75.94 -12.41
CA GLU A 232 42.22 -76.18 -11.59
C GLU A 232 42.27 -77.63 -11.08
N ASP A 233 41.15 -78.14 -10.57
CA ASP A 233 41.02 -79.54 -10.14
C ASP A 233 41.20 -80.55 -11.28
N VAL A 234 40.81 -80.19 -12.51
CA VAL A 234 41.09 -80.99 -13.71
C VAL A 234 42.56 -80.95 -14.06
N LEU A 235 43.19 -79.77 -14.04
CA LEU A 235 44.60 -79.55 -14.34
C LEU A 235 45.52 -80.37 -13.43
N HIS A 236 45.22 -80.40 -12.13
CA HIS A 236 45.99 -81.18 -11.14
C HIS A 236 46.00 -82.69 -11.40
N ARG A 237 45.09 -83.22 -12.24
CA ARG A 237 45.01 -84.64 -12.59
C ARG A 237 45.90 -85.05 -13.78
N TYR A 238 46.56 -84.12 -14.48
CA TYR A 238 47.36 -84.41 -15.68
C TYR A 238 48.86 -84.16 -15.48
N ASP A 239 49.71 -85.02 -16.06
CA ASP A 239 51.18 -84.95 -15.97
C ASP A 239 51.82 -83.81 -16.80
N SER A 240 52.95 -83.33 -16.28
CA SER A 240 53.67 -82.05 -16.51
C SER A 240 53.77 -81.46 -17.93
N PHE A 241 53.76 -82.23 -19.01
CA PHE A 241 53.97 -81.70 -20.38
C PHE A 241 52.69 -81.17 -21.06
N ARG A 242 51.49 -81.61 -20.66
CA ARG A 242 50.21 -81.08 -21.18
C ARG A 242 49.71 -79.84 -20.42
N ILE A 243 50.29 -79.58 -19.25
CA ILE A 243 49.89 -78.49 -18.34
C ILE A 243 50.11 -77.12 -18.99
N VAL A 244 51.19 -76.91 -19.73
CA VAL A 244 51.54 -75.61 -20.33
C VAL A 244 50.50 -75.12 -21.35
N TYR A 245 49.95 -76.01 -22.17
CA TYR A 245 48.96 -75.64 -23.19
C TYR A 245 47.60 -75.29 -22.57
N ILE A 246 47.21 -76.03 -21.53
CA ILE A 246 45.98 -75.75 -20.78
C ILE A 246 46.13 -74.44 -19.98
N TYR A 247 47.30 -74.19 -19.38
CA TYR A 247 47.60 -72.93 -18.68
C TYR A 247 47.55 -71.72 -19.62
N PHE A 248 47.99 -71.88 -20.88
CA PHE A 248 47.94 -70.82 -21.88
C PHE A 248 46.50 -70.51 -22.33
N LEU A 249 45.68 -71.54 -22.60
CA LEU A 249 44.25 -71.37 -22.88
C LEU A 249 43.51 -70.74 -21.70
N TYR A 250 43.92 -71.08 -20.48
CA TYR A 250 43.36 -70.53 -19.25
C TYR A 250 43.68 -69.04 -19.08
N LEU A 251 44.96 -68.66 -19.23
CA LEU A 251 45.39 -67.25 -19.22
C LEU A 251 44.73 -66.44 -20.34
N PHE A 252 44.54 -67.04 -21.52
CA PHE A 252 43.88 -66.38 -22.64
C PHE A 252 42.38 -66.15 -22.37
N LYS A 253 41.69 -67.14 -21.78
CA LYS A 253 40.27 -67.01 -21.40
C LYS A 253 40.10 -66.00 -20.27
N LEU A 254 41.02 -65.98 -19.29
CA LEU A 254 41.06 -65.00 -18.20
C LEU A 254 41.32 -63.57 -18.73
N TYR A 255 42.24 -63.42 -19.68
CA TYR A 255 42.53 -62.16 -20.34
C TYR A 255 41.33 -61.61 -21.13
N ILE A 256 40.59 -62.48 -21.83
CA ILE A 256 39.35 -62.09 -22.52
C ILE A 256 38.29 -61.65 -21.52
N LEU A 257 38.10 -62.38 -20.42
CA LEU A 257 37.15 -62.04 -19.37
C LEU A 257 37.47 -60.70 -18.69
N ILE A 258 38.74 -60.40 -18.44
CA ILE A 258 39.18 -59.14 -17.82
C ILE A 258 39.01 -57.94 -18.76
N ASN A 259 39.12 -58.12 -20.09
CA ASN A 259 39.02 -57.01 -21.05
C ASN A 259 37.60 -56.79 -21.62
N LEU A 260 36.64 -57.66 -21.31
CA LEU A 260 35.22 -57.51 -21.73
C LEU A 260 34.34 -56.84 -20.67
N PHE A 261 34.89 -56.55 -19.48
CA PHE A 261 34.25 -55.82 -18.38
C PHE A 261 35.05 -54.57 -18.04
#